data_AF-A0AAV4S3K9-F1
#
_entry.id   AF-A0AAV4S3K9-F1
#
_cell.length_a   1.000
_cell.length_b   1.000
_cell.length_c   1.000
_cell.angle_alpha   90.00
_cell.angle_beta   90.00
_cell.angle_gamma   90.00
#
_symmetry.space_group_name_H-M   'P 1'
#
loop_
_entity.id
_entity.type
_entity.pdbx_description
1 polymer ?
#
loop_
_entity_poly.entity_id
_entity_poly.type
_entity_poly.pdbx_seq_one_letter_code
_entity_poly.pdbx_strand_id
1 'polypeptide(L)'
;MSPSESARLGVVGSPVMVTASDVSKAMEELRQEQRSFNSNKVHGILLLIQKIGEEFLEGKIVALRLRTAERADVAEIVKQQSGRDLSVQRECLHFLTEKLHAERGGDLFHTEGCLKDWKDIAEALVPYMTKESHPSTVQEVLQFLTDLCDDSRTGSFILSPVFYESFNKTLKHHVRNAARSSVAALAFAFFSLCIRSSLAQGNGVTNRDIQIFIDYLKDYCQPESGYFKKMLAVRSVNRVGPLILPHLHQEIQEEENCQFRIMLRSVLTLLADEDDEIRNEACVFPSTLSNKYGIPCVQFNIAAQMIYDCYFQYLEKNDFFVMECWHRLQKPRDTISIILDSSFFVPE
;
A
#
# COMPACT_ATOMS: atom_id res chain seq x y z
N MET A 1 -65.93 4.42 66.42
CA MET A 1 -66.93 3.84 65.52
C MET A 1 -66.21 3.33 64.28
N SER A 2 -66.22 2.02 64.06
CA SER A 2 -66.02 1.33 62.77
C SER A 2 -67.25 1.56 61.84
N PRO A 3 -67.35 1.02 60.60
CA PRO A 3 -66.42 0.79 59.46
C PRO A 3 -67.03 1.16 58.06
N SER A 4 -66.30 1.00 56.94
CA SER A 4 -66.71 0.34 55.64
C SER A 4 -65.81 0.74 54.44
N GLU A 5 -65.00 -0.19 53.91
CA GLU A 5 -65.18 -1.04 52.69
C GLU A 5 -64.90 -0.31 51.35
N SER A 6 -63.76 -0.52 50.67
CA SER A 6 -63.30 -1.73 49.93
C SER A 6 -64.17 -2.09 48.72
N ALA A 7 -63.73 -1.68 47.52
CA ALA A 7 -64.04 -2.39 46.27
C ALA A 7 -63.07 -2.01 45.12
N ARG A 8 -62.63 -3.06 44.40
CA ARG A 8 -62.06 -3.11 43.03
C ARG A 8 -60.54 -3.28 42.87
N LEU A 9 -60.08 -4.52 43.08
CA LEU A 9 -59.07 -5.15 42.25
C LEU A 9 -59.70 -6.40 41.60
N GLY A 10 -59.65 -6.45 40.28
CA GLY A 10 -60.26 -7.50 39.46
C GLY A 10 -59.38 -8.75 39.34
N VAL A 11 -60.03 -9.89 39.56
CA VAL A 11 -59.88 -11.19 38.86
C VAL A 11 -58.46 -11.62 38.49
N VAL A 12 -57.84 -12.41 39.37
CA VAL A 12 -56.74 -13.32 39.03
C VAL A 12 -57.37 -14.62 38.49
N GLY A 13 -57.02 -14.96 37.24
CA GLY A 13 -57.48 -16.16 36.55
C GLY A 13 -56.97 -17.46 37.19
N SER A 14 -57.82 -18.48 37.17
CA SER A 14 -57.55 -19.83 37.65
C SER A 14 -56.30 -20.46 37.01
N PRO A 15 -55.52 -21.27 37.77
CA PRO A 15 -54.37 -21.98 37.22
C PRO A 15 -54.83 -23.08 36.27
N VAL A 16 -54.35 -23.03 35.02
CA VAL A 16 -54.50 -24.11 34.04
C VAL A 16 -53.69 -25.31 34.55
N MET A 17 -54.38 -26.39 34.96
CA MET A 17 -53.71 -27.64 35.33
C MET A 17 -53.17 -28.31 34.08
N VAL A 18 -51.84 -28.36 33.94
CA VAL A 18 -51.12 -29.18 32.96
C VAL A 18 -51.43 -30.64 33.24
N THR A 19 -52.00 -31.36 32.26
CA THR A 19 -52.34 -32.77 32.42
C THR A 19 -51.18 -33.66 31.98
N ALA A 20 -51.15 -34.91 32.45
CA ALA A 20 -50.16 -35.90 32.01
C ALA A 20 -50.19 -36.15 30.48
N SER A 21 -51.34 -35.91 29.83
CA SER A 21 -51.49 -35.96 28.37
C SER A 21 -50.72 -34.83 27.67
N ASP A 22 -50.72 -33.63 28.24
CA ASP A 22 -50.01 -32.47 27.69
C ASP A 22 -48.49 -32.67 27.76
N VAL A 23 -48.02 -33.26 28.86
CA VAL A 23 -46.60 -33.65 29.02
C VAL A 23 -46.22 -34.75 28.03
N SER A 24 -47.09 -35.76 27.84
CA SER A 24 -46.80 -36.86 26.92
C SER A 24 -46.78 -36.43 25.46
N LYS A 25 -47.63 -35.46 25.08
CA LYS A 25 -47.65 -34.89 23.73
C LYS A 25 -46.41 -34.01 23.47
N ALA A 26 -46.04 -33.18 24.44
CA ALA A 26 -44.81 -32.38 24.37
C ALA A 26 -43.54 -33.26 24.31
N MET A 27 -43.52 -34.40 25.02
CA MET A 27 -42.41 -35.36 24.94
C MET A 27 -42.34 -36.09 23.59
N GLU A 28 -43.47 -36.37 22.94
CA GLU A 28 -43.47 -37.01 21.63
C GLU A 28 -43.12 -36.01 20.50
N GLU A 29 -43.53 -34.74 20.64
CA GLU A 29 -43.08 -33.63 19.78
C GLU A 29 -41.56 -33.41 19.92
N LEU A 30 -41.03 -33.40 21.16
CA LEU A 30 -39.58 -33.36 21.42
C LEU A 30 -38.83 -34.58 20.85
N ARG A 31 -39.42 -35.78 20.88
CA ARG A 31 -38.84 -36.99 20.27
C ARG A 31 -38.87 -36.93 18.74
N GLN A 32 -39.88 -36.30 18.13
CA GLN A 32 -39.93 -36.07 16.69
C GLN A 32 -38.92 -35.00 16.27
N GLU A 33 -38.70 -33.94 17.05
CA GLU A 33 -37.64 -32.96 16.84
C GLU A 33 -36.24 -33.56 17.07
N GLN A 34 -36.07 -34.48 18.02
CA GLN A 34 -34.83 -35.25 18.17
C GLN A 34 -34.55 -36.18 16.98
N ARG A 35 -35.59 -36.63 16.25
CA ARG A 35 -35.45 -37.41 15.01
C ARG A 35 -35.16 -36.55 13.79
N SER A 36 -35.40 -35.23 13.84
CA SER A 36 -34.99 -34.27 12.82
C SER A 36 -33.59 -33.67 13.08
N PHE A 37 -32.97 -34.03 14.22
CA PHE A 37 -31.59 -33.71 14.56
C PHE A 37 -30.64 -34.40 13.56
N ASN A 38 -30.29 -33.66 12.51
CA ASN A 38 -29.47 -34.16 11.43
C ASN A 38 -28.04 -34.35 11.93
N SER A 39 -27.76 -35.56 12.46
CA SER A 39 -26.47 -35.98 13.02
C SER A 39 -25.29 -35.60 12.13
N ASN A 40 -25.46 -35.65 10.82
CA ASN A 40 -24.44 -35.26 9.85
C ASN A 40 -24.14 -33.76 9.87
N LYS A 41 -25.14 -32.89 10.12
CA LYS A 41 -24.92 -31.45 10.28
C LYS A 41 -24.18 -31.15 11.59
N VAL A 42 -24.57 -31.79 12.69
CA VAL A 42 -23.91 -31.63 14.00
C VAL A 42 -22.47 -32.14 13.95
N HIS A 43 -22.25 -33.30 13.34
CA HIS A 43 -20.92 -33.84 13.12
C HIS A 43 -20.08 -32.94 12.22
N GLY A 44 -20.65 -32.39 11.15
CA GLY A 44 -19.98 -31.40 10.29
C GLY A 44 -19.59 -30.12 11.04
N ILE A 45 -20.45 -29.61 11.92
CA ILE A 45 -20.15 -28.46 12.78
C ILE A 45 -19.03 -28.79 13.78
N LEU A 46 -19.04 -29.98 14.39
CA LEU A 46 -17.98 -30.41 15.31
C LEU A 46 -16.62 -30.55 14.62
N LEU A 47 -16.59 -31.13 13.41
CA LEU A 47 -15.37 -31.21 12.60
C LEU A 47 -14.85 -29.81 12.20
N LEU A 48 -15.76 -28.88 11.88
CA LEU A 48 -15.41 -27.49 11.60
C LEU A 48 -14.81 -26.80 12.83
N ILE A 49 -15.41 -26.97 14.00
CA ILE A 49 -14.92 -26.43 15.27
C ILE A 49 -13.53 -27.01 15.61
N GLN A 50 -13.35 -28.32 15.43
CA GLN A 50 -12.06 -28.97 15.68
C GLN A 50 -11.00 -28.42 14.73
N LYS A 51 -11.30 -28.31 13.43
CA LYS A 51 -10.37 -27.77 12.44
C LYS A 51 -9.99 -26.31 12.73
N ILE A 52 -10.97 -25.46 13.04
CA ILE A 52 -10.71 -24.06 13.43
C ILE A 52 -9.88 -24.00 14.72
N GLY A 53 -10.15 -24.89 15.68
CA GLY A 53 -9.41 -24.99 16.93
C GLY A 53 -7.94 -25.39 16.71
N GLU A 54 -7.68 -26.34 15.82
CA GLU A 54 -6.33 -26.77 15.43
C GLU A 54 -5.56 -25.64 14.73
N GLU A 55 -6.18 -24.97 13.74
CA GLU A 55 -5.59 -23.82 13.03
C GLU A 55 -5.26 -22.66 13.98
N PHE A 56 -6.17 -22.35 14.92
CA PHE A 56 -5.95 -21.29 15.91
C PHE A 56 -4.83 -21.63 16.88
N LEU A 57 -4.71 -22.91 17.29
CA LEU A 57 -3.63 -23.36 18.16
C LEU A 57 -2.29 -23.30 17.43
N GLU A 58 -2.23 -23.70 16.16
CA GLU A 58 -1.03 -23.66 15.33
C GLU A 58 -0.53 -22.22 15.15
N GLY A 59 -1.43 -21.27 14.85
CA GLY A 59 -1.10 -19.85 14.78
C GLY A 59 -0.47 -19.33 16.09
N LYS A 60 -1.05 -19.66 17.24
CA LYS A 60 -0.49 -19.29 18.55
C LYS A 60 0.86 -19.90 18.85
N ILE A 61 1.09 -21.16 18.45
CA ILE A 61 2.39 -21.82 18.61
C ILE A 61 3.45 -21.11 17.78
N VAL A 62 3.13 -20.74 16.52
CA VAL A 62 4.04 -19.99 15.65
C VAL A 62 4.35 -18.61 16.24
N ALA A 63 3.33 -17.88 16.72
CA ALA A 63 3.52 -16.59 17.39
C ALA A 63 4.44 -16.70 18.61
N LEU A 64 4.26 -17.73 19.44
CA LEU A 64 5.11 -17.98 20.60
C LEU A 64 6.55 -18.27 20.16
N ARG A 65 6.75 -19.14 19.16
CA ARG A 65 8.07 -19.46 18.62
C ARG A 65 8.78 -18.22 18.10
N LEU A 66 8.08 -17.37 17.34
CA LEU A 66 8.61 -16.12 16.81
C LEU A 66 9.01 -15.13 17.92
N ARG A 67 8.22 -15.04 18.99
CA ARG A 67 8.50 -14.17 20.15
C ARG A 67 9.69 -14.63 20.98
N THR A 68 9.94 -15.93 21.06
CA THR A 68 11.05 -16.50 21.85
C THR A 68 12.31 -16.79 21.02
N ALA A 69 12.23 -16.71 19.70
CA ALA A 69 13.35 -17.00 18.82
C ALA A 69 14.45 -15.95 18.93
N GLU A 70 15.70 -16.39 18.77
CA GLU A 70 16.79 -15.47 18.51
C GLU A 70 16.57 -14.78 17.16
N ARG A 71 17.11 -13.57 17.01
CA ARG A 71 16.86 -12.72 15.85
C ARG A 71 17.26 -13.40 14.52
N ALA A 72 18.39 -14.11 14.52
CA ALA A 72 18.92 -14.81 13.36
C ALA A 72 18.02 -15.98 12.91
N ASP A 73 17.23 -16.58 13.81
CA ASP A 73 16.39 -17.73 13.49
C ASP A 73 15.03 -17.33 12.89
N VAL A 74 14.65 -16.06 13.02
CA VAL A 74 13.32 -15.57 12.60
C VAL A 74 13.09 -15.83 11.11
N ALA A 75 14.07 -15.58 10.25
CA ALA A 75 13.95 -15.77 8.81
C ALA A 75 13.60 -17.23 8.43
N GLU A 76 14.26 -18.20 9.07
CA GLU A 76 14.01 -19.61 8.81
C GLU A 76 12.61 -20.02 9.29
N ILE A 77 12.17 -19.54 10.45
CA ILE A 77 10.81 -19.77 10.94
C ILE A 77 9.78 -19.19 9.97
N VAL A 78 9.97 -17.96 9.50
CA VAL A 78 9.08 -17.28 8.54
C VAL A 78 8.98 -18.08 7.25
N LYS A 79 10.11 -18.52 6.70
CA LYS A 79 10.16 -19.29 5.45
C LYS A 79 9.33 -20.57 5.53
N GLN A 80 9.37 -21.26 6.67
CA GLN A 80 8.63 -22.49 6.93
C GLN A 80 7.10 -22.31 6.95
N GLN A 81 6.58 -21.09 7.15
CA GLN A 81 5.12 -20.87 7.18
C GLN A 81 4.50 -20.50 5.83
N SER A 82 5.32 -20.31 4.78
CA SER A 82 4.84 -19.91 3.44
C SER A 82 3.84 -20.89 2.80
N GLY A 83 3.90 -22.17 3.16
CA GLY A 83 2.99 -23.22 2.71
C GLY A 83 1.91 -23.62 3.71
N ARG A 84 1.80 -22.92 4.84
CA ARG A 84 0.79 -23.18 5.89
C ARG A 84 -0.52 -22.46 5.59
N ASP A 85 -1.55 -22.73 6.41
CA ASP A 85 -2.84 -22.07 6.30
C ASP A 85 -2.74 -20.54 6.46
N LEU A 86 -3.71 -19.85 5.83
CA LEU A 86 -3.76 -18.38 5.78
C LEU A 86 -3.75 -17.73 7.17
N SER A 87 -4.38 -18.36 8.17
CA SER A 87 -4.41 -17.89 9.55
C SER A 87 -3.01 -17.84 10.17
N VAL A 88 -2.20 -18.89 9.96
CA VAL A 88 -0.82 -18.98 10.43
C VAL A 88 0.07 -17.96 9.71
N GLN A 89 -0.10 -17.82 8.39
CA GLN A 89 0.62 -16.81 7.60
C GLN A 89 0.35 -15.40 8.10
N ARG A 90 -0.92 -15.05 8.38
CA ARG A 90 -1.31 -13.74 8.90
C ARG A 90 -0.71 -13.45 10.26
N GLU A 91 -0.73 -14.42 11.18
CA GLU A 91 -0.13 -14.25 12.50
C GLU A 91 1.39 -13.99 12.40
N CYS A 92 2.07 -14.70 11.49
CA CYS A 92 3.48 -14.50 11.18
C CYS A 92 3.75 -13.06 10.65
N LEU A 93 2.96 -12.61 9.66
CA LEU A 93 3.11 -11.27 9.07
C LEU A 93 2.77 -10.14 10.06
N HIS A 94 1.75 -10.35 10.90
CA HIS A 94 1.39 -9.42 11.97
C HIS A 94 2.55 -9.25 12.96
N PHE A 95 3.13 -10.36 13.42
CA PHE A 95 4.29 -10.31 14.31
C PHE A 95 5.47 -9.54 13.69
N LEU A 96 5.80 -9.81 12.41
CA LEU A 96 6.89 -9.12 11.73
C LEU A 96 6.64 -7.62 11.62
N THR A 97 5.40 -7.23 11.31
CA THR A 97 5.00 -5.82 11.17
C THR A 97 5.11 -5.09 12.51
N GLU A 98 4.60 -5.68 13.60
CA GLU A 98 4.77 -5.13 14.95
C GLU A 98 6.24 -4.97 15.33
N LYS A 99 7.05 -6.00 15.04
CA LYS A 99 8.48 -6.00 15.34
C LYS A 99 9.22 -4.91 14.56
N LEU A 100 8.91 -4.73 13.27
CA LEU A 100 9.48 -3.68 12.45
C LEU A 100 9.16 -2.29 13.04
N HIS A 101 7.90 -2.03 13.37
CA HIS A 101 7.50 -0.73 13.93
C HIS A 101 8.12 -0.44 15.30
N ALA A 102 8.26 -1.46 16.15
CA ALA A 102 8.92 -1.32 17.45
C ALA A 102 10.41 -0.97 17.31
N GLU A 103 11.09 -1.49 16.28
CA GLU A 103 12.53 -1.32 16.09
C GLU A 103 12.91 -0.12 15.21
N ARG A 104 12.03 0.34 14.31
CA ARG A 104 12.33 1.39 13.30
C ARG A 104 12.81 2.72 13.91
N GLY A 105 12.44 3.01 15.17
CA GLY A 105 12.88 4.21 15.89
C GLY A 105 14.12 4.02 16.77
N GLY A 106 14.72 2.83 16.83
CA GLY A 106 15.84 2.51 17.71
C GLY A 106 17.20 2.74 17.08
N ASP A 107 18.19 3.15 17.90
CA ASP A 107 19.56 3.45 17.46
C ASP A 107 20.26 2.28 16.75
N LEU A 108 19.86 1.05 17.06
CA LEU A 108 20.45 -0.17 16.51
C LEU A 108 19.88 -0.57 15.13
N PHE A 109 18.79 0.07 14.67
CA PHE A 109 18.07 -0.32 13.46
C PHE A 109 18.95 -0.32 12.21
N HIS A 110 19.92 0.61 12.16
CA HIS A 110 20.83 0.76 11.02
C HIS A 110 22.20 0.09 11.21
N THR A 111 22.35 -0.79 12.20
CA THR A 111 23.57 -1.59 12.37
C THR A 111 23.61 -2.71 11.32
N GLU A 112 24.81 -3.09 10.89
CA GLU A 112 24.98 -4.09 9.83
C GLU A 112 24.37 -5.45 10.18
N GLY A 113 24.52 -5.91 11.44
CA GLY A 113 23.90 -7.15 11.90
C GLY A 113 22.37 -7.09 11.83
N CYS A 114 21.77 -6.00 12.30
CA CYS A 114 20.31 -5.79 12.25
C CYS A 114 19.78 -5.76 10.81
N LEU A 115 20.48 -5.06 9.91
CA LEU A 115 20.12 -4.98 8.50
C LEU A 115 20.26 -6.34 7.79
N LYS A 116 21.25 -7.14 8.17
CA LYS A 116 21.40 -8.51 7.68
C LYS A 116 20.21 -9.38 8.08
N ASP A 117 19.80 -9.35 9.36
CA ASP A 117 18.65 -10.12 9.81
C ASP A 117 17.36 -9.70 9.08
N TRP A 118 17.14 -8.40 8.89
CA TRP A 118 15.99 -7.90 8.13
C TRP A 118 16.01 -8.29 6.66
N LYS A 119 17.21 -8.34 6.05
CA LYS A 119 17.38 -8.83 4.70
C LYS A 119 17.03 -10.32 4.59
N ASP A 120 17.51 -11.13 5.52
CA ASP A 120 17.23 -12.57 5.54
C ASP A 120 15.71 -12.81 5.73
N ILE A 121 15.03 -12.01 6.56
CA ILE A 121 13.57 -12.02 6.69
C ILE A 121 12.88 -11.62 5.38
N ALA A 122 13.34 -10.56 4.71
CA ALA A 122 12.78 -10.14 3.43
C ALA A 122 12.90 -11.23 2.36
N GLU A 123 14.02 -11.95 2.32
CA GLU A 123 14.23 -13.10 1.43
C GLU A 123 13.29 -14.26 1.77
N ALA A 124 13.07 -14.52 3.06
CA ALA A 124 12.13 -15.54 3.54
C ALA A 124 10.66 -15.25 3.18
N LEU A 125 10.31 -14.00 2.88
CA LEU A 125 8.96 -13.58 2.49
C LEU A 125 8.67 -13.75 0.99
N VAL A 126 9.70 -13.89 0.13
CA VAL A 126 9.53 -14.10 -1.32
C VAL A 126 8.56 -15.25 -1.66
N PRO A 127 8.62 -16.44 -0.99
CA PRO A 127 7.69 -17.53 -1.23
C PRO A 127 6.21 -17.22 -0.91
N TYR A 128 5.91 -16.19 -0.12
CA TYR A 128 4.52 -15.80 0.17
C TYR A 128 3.87 -15.09 -1.01
N MET A 129 4.65 -14.66 -2.00
CA MET A 129 4.18 -13.85 -3.12
C MET A 129 4.02 -14.62 -4.43
N THR A 130 3.90 -15.95 -4.39
CA THR A 130 3.63 -16.73 -5.61
C THR A 130 2.31 -16.32 -6.28
N LYS A 131 2.13 -16.73 -7.54
CA LYS A 131 0.88 -16.46 -8.30
C LYS A 131 -0.36 -17.10 -7.67
N GLU A 132 -0.16 -18.16 -6.90
CA GLU A 132 -1.22 -18.95 -6.26
C GLU A 132 -1.54 -18.45 -4.85
N SER A 133 -0.75 -17.51 -4.33
CA SER A 133 -0.92 -16.96 -2.99
C SER A 133 -2.20 -16.12 -2.88
N HIS A 134 -2.82 -16.15 -1.70
CA HIS A 134 -4.02 -15.38 -1.43
C HIS A 134 -3.74 -13.86 -1.49
N PRO A 135 -4.59 -13.03 -2.15
CA PRO A 135 -4.32 -11.60 -2.34
C PRO A 135 -4.03 -10.83 -1.05
N SER A 136 -4.69 -11.14 0.07
CA SER A 136 -4.42 -10.46 1.35
C SER A 136 -3.00 -10.72 1.86
N THR A 137 -2.50 -11.96 1.73
CA THR A 137 -1.13 -12.29 2.12
C THR A 137 -0.14 -11.49 1.28
N VAL A 138 -0.39 -11.43 -0.03
CA VAL A 138 0.47 -10.66 -0.96
C VAL A 138 0.48 -9.17 -0.59
N GLN A 139 -0.67 -8.60 -0.21
CA GLN A 139 -0.76 -7.21 0.24
C GLN A 139 0.02 -6.96 1.53
N GLU A 140 -0.15 -7.81 2.53
CA GLU A 140 0.55 -7.68 3.82
C GLU A 140 2.07 -7.79 3.64
N VAL A 141 2.54 -8.72 2.80
CA VAL A 141 3.97 -8.85 2.47
C VAL A 141 4.48 -7.61 1.73
N LEU A 142 3.77 -7.14 0.71
CA LEU A 142 4.18 -5.95 -0.05
C LEU A 142 4.20 -4.69 0.82
N GLN A 143 3.23 -4.54 1.72
CA GLN A 143 3.17 -3.44 2.66
C GLN A 143 4.37 -3.50 3.62
N PHE A 144 4.62 -4.66 4.23
CA PHE A 144 5.78 -4.87 5.09
C PHE A 144 7.11 -4.54 4.40
N LEU A 145 7.31 -5.06 3.18
CA LEU A 145 8.53 -4.81 2.41
C LEU A 145 8.67 -3.33 2.02
N THR A 146 7.55 -2.67 1.71
CA THR A 146 7.53 -1.23 1.42
C THR A 146 7.93 -0.42 2.66
N ASP A 147 7.39 -0.75 3.83
CA ASP A 147 7.69 -0.06 5.08
C ASP A 147 9.13 -0.27 5.54
N LEU A 148 9.66 -1.48 5.33
CA LEU A 148 11.04 -1.84 5.65
C LEU A 148 12.04 -1.09 4.74
N CYS A 149 11.73 -0.96 3.45
CA CYS A 149 12.64 -0.40 2.44
C CYS A 149 12.37 1.09 2.11
N ASP A 150 11.44 1.73 2.82
CA ASP A 150 11.10 3.13 2.65
C ASP A 150 12.29 4.06 2.98
N ASP A 151 13.02 3.75 4.06
CA ASP A 151 14.28 4.41 4.38
C ASP A 151 15.35 4.15 3.30
N SER A 152 16.09 5.18 2.87
CA SER A 152 17.07 5.05 1.79
C SER A 152 18.26 4.17 2.14
N ARG A 153 18.72 4.21 3.40
CA ARG A 153 19.88 3.43 3.85
C ARG A 153 19.51 1.96 3.97
N THR A 154 18.40 1.66 4.65
CA THR A 154 17.89 0.30 4.81
C THR A 154 17.49 -0.31 3.46
N GLY A 155 16.72 0.42 2.65
CA GLY A 155 16.29 -0.02 1.32
C GLY A 155 17.46 -0.30 0.37
N SER A 156 18.57 0.46 0.45
CA SER A 156 19.76 0.18 -0.38
C SER A 156 20.49 -1.10 0.04
N PHE A 157 20.52 -1.41 1.34
CA PHE A 157 21.16 -2.63 1.83
C PHE A 157 20.36 -3.88 1.48
N ILE A 158 19.04 -3.84 1.72
CA ILE A 158 18.15 -4.99 1.54
C ILE A 158 17.89 -5.27 0.06
N LEU A 159 17.58 -4.23 -0.74
CA LEU A 159 17.27 -4.35 -2.17
C LEU A 159 18.55 -4.43 -3.00
N SER A 160 19.44 -5.37 -2.68
CA SER A 160 20.61 -5.65 -3.51
C SER A 160 20.17 -6.17 -4.90
N PRO A 161 21.02 -6.07 -5.93
CA PRO A 161 20.71 -6.59 -7.27
C PRO A 161 20.29 -8.06 -7.25
N VAL A 162 20.96 -8.88 -6.43
CA VAL A 162 20.65 -10.31 -6.26
C VAL A 162 19.24 -10.52 -5.70
N PHE A 163 18.87 -9.75 -4.67
CA PHE A 163 17.52 -9.80 -4.11
C PHE A 163 16.48 -9.43 -5.17
N TYR A 164 16.70 -8.31 -5.87
CA TYR A 164 15.79 -7.84 -6.91
C TYR A 164 15.65 -8.85 -8.05
N GLU A 165 16.73 -9.41 -8.58
CA GLU A 165 16.68 -10.40 -9.66
C GLU A 165 15.84 -11.63 -9.29
N SER A 166 15.98 -12.12 -8.05
CA SER A 166 15.24 -13.30 -7.57
C SER A 166 13.72 -13.09 -7.53
N PHE A 167 13.28 -11.84 -7.36
CA PHE A 167 11.90 -11.49 -7.07
C PHE A 167 11.20 -10.68 -8.19
N ASN A 168 11.97 -10.06 -9.09
CA ASN A 168 11.48 -9.13 -10.12
C ASN A 168 10.38 -9.73 -11.00
N LYS A 169 10.53 -10.99 -11.42
CA LYS A 169 9.54 -11.67 -12.27
C LYS A 169 8.18 -11.79 -11.58
N THR A 170 8.18 -12.09 -10.29
CA THR A 170 6.99 -12.20 -9.46
C THR A 170 6.38 -10.83 -9.19
N LEU A 171 7.22 -9.84 -8.87
CA LEU A 171 6.78 -8.47 -8.66
C LEU A 171 6.09 -7.89 -9.90
N LYS A 172 6.74 -7.97 -11.07
CA LYS A 172 6.17 -7.50 -12.34
C LYS A 172 4.89 -8.22 -12.73
N HIS A 173 4.73 -9.49 -12.34
CA HIS A 173 3.47 -10.22 -12.53
C HIS A 173 2.32 -9.58 -11.74
N HIS A 174 2.53 -9.28 -10.46
CA HIS A 174 1.53 -8.64 -9.60
C HIS A 174 1.22 -7.20 -10.02
N VAL A 175 2.22 -6.46 -10.51
CA VAL A 175 2.00 -5.14 -11.12
C VAL A 175 1.08 -5.26 -12.36
N ARG A 176 1.27 -6.27 -13.21
CA ARG A 176 0.55 -6.43 -14.49
C ARG A 176 -0.84 -7.02 -14.38
N ASN A 177 -1.00 -8.11 -13.65
CA ASN A 177 -2.23 -8.91 -13.70
C ASN A 177 -3.34 -8.37 -12.79
N ALA A 178 -3.04 -7.35 -12.00
CA ALA A 178 -3.92 -6.83 -10.97
C ALA A 178 -4.08 -5.31 -11.04
N ALA A 179 -3.85 -4.66 -12.20
CA ALA A 179 -3.81 -3.19 -12.34
C ALA A 179 -4.99 -2.42 -11.69
N ARG A 180 -6.14 -3.07 -11.50
CA ARG A 180 -7.30 -2.51 -10.80
C ARG A 180 -7.38 -2.77 -9.30
N SER A 181 -6.64 -3.72 -8.73
CA SER A 181 -6.69 -4.09 -7.30
C SER A 181 -5.62 -3.36 -6.46
N SER A 182 -5.81 -3.38 -5.14
CA SER A 182 -4.82 -2.85 -4.19
C SER A 182 -3.51 -3.64 -4.17
N VAL A 183 -3.50 -4.91 -4.62
CA VAL A 183 -2.26 -5.69 -4.77
C VAL A 183 -1.33 -5.03 -5.77
N ALA A 184 -1.83 -4.65 -6.95
CA ALA A 184 -0.97 -4.03 -7.98
C ALA A 184 -0.47 -2.66 -7.55
N ALA A 185 -1.29 -1.89 -6.84
CA ALA A 185 -0.88 -0.58 -6.35
C ALA A 185 0.28 -0.70 -5.33
N LEU A 186 0.20 -1.65 -4.40
CA LEU A 186 1.29 -1.96 -3.48
C LEU A 186 2.51 -2.56 -4.19
N ALA A 187 2.29 -3.42 -5.18
CA ALA A 187 3.37 -3.99 -5.99
C ALA A 187 4.10 -2.90 -6.79
N PHE A 188 3.37 -1.91 -7.30
CA PHE A 188 3.92 -0.74 -7.97
C PHE A 188 4.72 0.13 -6.99
N ALA A 189 4.21 0.38 -5.79
CA ALA A 189 4.91 1.13 -4.76
C ALA A 189 6.23 0.45 -4.35
N PHE A 190 6.24 -0.88 -4.22
CA PHE A 190 7.46 -1.62 -3.94
C PHE A 190 8.40 -1.66 -5.15
N PHE A 191 7.86 -1.81 -6.36
CA PHE A 191 8.64 -1.73 -7.61
C PHE A 191 9.35 -0.38 -7.77
N SER A 192 8.71 0.72 -7.36
CA SER A 192 9.34 2.04 -7.38
C SER A 192 10.53 2.12 -6.40
N LEU A 193 10.44 1.49 -5.22
CA LEU A 193 11.58 1.35 -4.30
C LEU A 193 12.72 0.53 -4.90
N CYS A 194 12.43 -0.56 -5.60
CA CYS A 194 13.44 -1.36 -6.29
C CYS A 194 14.19 -0.55 -7.36
N ILE A 195 13.46 0.24 -8.17
CA ILE A 195 14.07 1.13 -9.17
C ILE A 195 14.95 2.17 -8.47
N ARG A 196 14.43 2.84 -7.43
CA ARG A 196 15.17 3.84 -6.65
C ARG A 196 16.49 3.30 -6.12
N SER A 197 16.47 2.16 -5.44
CA SER A 197 17.67 1.54 -4.88
C SER A 197 18.66 1.14 -5.98
N SER A 198 18.17 0.59 -7.08
CA SER A 198 19.02 0.19 -8.21
C SER A 198 19.71 1.39 -8.87
N LEU A 199 18.98 2.49 -9.11
CA LEU A 199 19.54 3.72 -9.65
C LEU A 199 20.55 4.37 -8.70
N ALA A 200 20.25 4.41 -7.39
CA ALA A 200 21.14 4.99 -6.39
C ALA A 200 22.48 4.24 -6.29
N GLN A 201 22.48 2.94 -6.56
CA GLN A 201 23.68 2.10 -6.56
C GLN A 201 24.41 2.05 -7.92
N GLY A 202 23.88 2.71 -8.95
CA GLY A 202 24.42 2.64 -10.32
C GLY A 202 24.23 1.28 -10.99
N ASN A 203 23.24 0.49 -10.55
CA ASN A 203 22.94 -0.85 -11.04
C ASN A 203 21.92 -0.83 -12.20
N GLY A 204 21.90 -1.93 -12.98
CA GLY A 204 21.25 -2.07 -14.29
C GLY A 204 19.72 -1.94 -14.33
N VAL A 205 19.17 -0.77 -13.99
CA VAL A 205 17.80 -0.40 -14.36
C VAL A 205 17.75 -0.24 -15.88
N THR A 206 16.86 -1.00 -16.51
CA THR A 206 16.69 -0.93 -17.96
C THR A 206 15.71 0.19 -18.33
N ASN A 207 15.83 0.75 -19.55
CA ASN A 207 14.82 1.68 -20.07
C ASN A 207 13.40 1.08 -20.04
N ARG A 208 13.30 -0.25 -20.17
CA ARG A 208 12.02 -0.98 -20.03
C ARG A 208 11.44 -0.92 -18.62
N ASP A 209 12.26 -0.92 -17.58
CA ASP A 209 11.78 -0.78 -16.20
C ASP A 209 11.26 0.62 -15.93
N ILE A 210 11.95 1.64 -16.46
CA ILE A 210 11.51 3.04 -16.42
C ILE A 210 10.19 3.21 -17.19
N GLN A 211 10.07 2.62 -18.38
CA GLN A 211 8.84 2.64 -19.17
C GLN A 211 7.66 2.06 -18.39
N ILE A 212 7.85 0.86 -17.82
CA ILE A 212 6.83 0.20 -16.99
C ILE A 212 6.42 1.13 -15.85
N PHE A 213 7.37 1.73 -15.14
CA PHE A 213 7.07 2.65 -14.05
C PHE A 213 6.20 3.83 -14.51
N ILE A 214 6.53 4.47 -15.63
CA ILE A 214 5.82 5.65 -16.14
C ILE A 214 4.43 5.28 -16.65
N ASP A 215 4.26 4.12 -17.29
CA ASP A 215 2.96 3.63 -17.76
C ASP A 215 1.98 3.44 -16.58
N TYR A 216 2.42 2.79 -15.50
CA TYR A 216 1.59 2.60 -14.31
C TYR A 216 1.35 3.89 -13.54
N LEU A 217 2.34 4.79 -13.50
CA LEU A 217 2.16 6.12 -12.92
C LEU A 217 1.02 6.84 -13.64
N LYS A 218 1.06 6.88 -14.98
CA LYS A 218 0.02 7.50 -15.81
C LYS A 218 -1.37 6.93 -15.49
N ASP A 219 -1.50 5.60 -15.41
CA ASP A 219 -2.78 4.96 -15.12
C ASP A 219 -3.31 5.30 -13.72
N TYR A 220 -2.43 5.37 -12.72
CA TYR A 220 -2.84 5.63 -11.32
C TYR A 220 -3.11 7.10 -11.04
N CYS A 221 -2.56 8.00 -11.85
CA CYS A 221 -2.83 9.44 -11.77
C CYS A 221 -4.16 9.87 -12.39
N GLN A 222 -4.87 8.98 -13.10
CA GLN A 222 -6.12 9.36 -13.75
C GLN A 222 -7.20 9.82 -12.75
N PRO A 223 -8.10 10.75 -13.12
CA PRO A 223 -9.14 11.26 -12.23
C PRO A 223 -10.01 10.16 -11.61
N GLU A 224 -10.33 9.11 -12.36
CA GLU A 224 -11.12 7.95 -11.92
C GLU A 224 -10.40 7.00 -10.96
N SER A 225 -9.09 7.16 -10.77
CA SER A 225 -8.34 6.34 -9.82
C SER A 225 -8.72 6.68 -8.37
N GLY A 226 -8.92 5.64 -7.55
CA GLY A 226 -9.21 5.83 -6.12
C GLY A 226 -8.01 6.45 -5.37
N TYR A 227 -8.32 7.16 -4.29
CA TYR A 227 -7.36 7.85 -3.41
C TYR A 227 -6.10 7.02 -3.12
N PHE A 228 -6.27 5.74 -2.74
CA PHE A 228 -5.15 4.86 -2.40
C PHE A 228 -4.12 4.72 -3.53
N LYS A 229 -4.57 4.61 -4.79
CA LYS A 229 -3.67 4.48 -5.94
C LYS A 229 -2.98 5.78 -6.26
N LYS A 230 -3.73 6.88 -6.22
CA LYS A 230 -3.19 8.23 -6.44
C LYS A 230 -2.10 8.54 -5.42
N MET A 231 -2.37 8.29 -4.13
CA MET A 231 -1.38 8.51 -3.06
C MET A 231 -0.11 7.68 -3.26
N LEU A 232 -0.23 6.39 -3.64
CA LEU A 232 0.93 5.55 -3.94
C LEU A 232 1.68 6.00 -5.21
N ALA A 233 0.97 6.49 -6.22
CA ALA A 233 1.55 7.08 -7.43
C ALA A 233 2.39 8.31 -7.10
N VAL A 234 1.81 9.24 -6.31
CA VAL A 234 2.48 10.48 -5.89
C VAL A 234 3.75 10.16 -5.08
N ARG A 235 3.64 9.32 -4.05
CA ARG A 235 4.79 8.92 -3.23
C ARG A 235 5.87 8.22 -4.05
N SER A 236 5.47 7.42 -5.03
CA SER A 236 6.42 6.74 -5.91
C SER A 236 7.17 7.72 -6.82
N VAL A 237 6.49 8.71 -7.43
CA VAL A 237 7.19 9.72 -8.26
C VAL A 237 8.09 10.62 -7.42
N ASN A 238 7.70 10.98 -6.19
CA ASN A 238 8.54 11.75 -5.27
C ASN A 238 9.85 11.01 -4.94
N ARG A 239 9.77 9.68 -4.78
CA ARG A 239 10.91 8.81 -4.46
C ARG A 239 11.84 8.54 -5.64
N VAL A 240 11.28 8.20 -6.80
CA VAL A 240 12.07 7.71 -7.95
C VAL A 240 12.35 8.79 -8.98
N GLY A 241 11.42 9.73 -9.16
CA GLY A 241 11.48 10.78 -10.18
C GLY A 241 12.84 11.46 -10.24
N PRO A 242 13.39 12.02 -9.13
CA PRO A 242 14.67 12.73 -9.15
C PRO A 242 15.87 11.91 -9.64
N LEU A 243 15.82 10.58 -9.53
CA LEU A 243 16.87 9.65 -9.96
C LEU A 243 16.71 9.20 -11.42
N ILE A 244 15.47 9.15 -11.92
CA ILE A 244 15.18 8.77 -13.32
C ILE A 244 15.51 9.91 -14.29
N LEU A 245 15.44 11.18 -13.87
CA LEU A 245 15.60 12.33 -14.77
C LEU A 245 16.88 12.36 -15.63
N PRO A 246 18.08 12.02 -15.11
CA PRO A 246 19.28 11.97 -15.96
C PRO A 246 19.17 10.93 -17.09
N HIS A 247 18.42 9.85 -16.86
CA HIS A 247 18.19 8.79 -17.85
C HIS A 247 17.18 9.23 -18.91
N LEU A 248 16.18 10.01 -18.51
CA LEU A 248 15.20 10.57 -19.45
C LEU A 248 15.72 11.77 -20.23
N HIS A 249 16.82 12.40 -19.80
CA HIS A 249 17.36 13.61 -20.42
C HIS A 249 17.69 13.43 -21.91
N GLN A 250 18.20 12.26 -22.28
CA GLN A 250 18.57 11.94 -23.66
C GLN A 250 17.34 11.95 -24.60
N GLU A 251 16.15 11.61 -24.09
CA GLU A 251 14.92 11.52 -24.89
C GLU A 251 14.18 12.87 -25.02
N ILE A 252 14.54 13.88 -24.22
CA ILE A 252 13.82 15.16 -24.15
C ILE A 252 14.06 16.04 -25.38
N GLN A 253 15.18 15.85 -26.08
CA GLN A 253 15.54 16.69 -27.23
C GLN A 253 14.83 16.28 -28.54
N GLU A 254 14.18 15.11 -28.59
CA GLU A 254 13.78 14.50 -29.86
C GLU A 254 12.25 14.38 -30.08
N GLU A 255 11.40 14.34 -29.03
CA GLU A 255 9.95 14.10 -29.21
C GLU A 255 8.99 14.79 -28.20
N GLU A 256 7.80 15.21 -28.68
CA GLU A 256 6.70 15.76 -27.85
C GLU A 256 6.06 14.76 -26.87
N ASN A 257 6.23 13.45 -27.10
CA ASN A 257 5.70 12.37 -26.25
C ASN A 257 6.80 11.59 -25.53
N CYS A 258 7.92 12.24 -25.23
CA CYS A 258 8.98 11.60 -24.44
C CYS A 258 8.48 11.23 -23.03
N GLN A 259 9.11 10.21 -22.46
CA GLN A 259 8.74 9.64 -21.16
C GLN A 259 8.71 10.68 -20.03
N PHE A 260 9.61 11.67 -20.09
CA PHE A 260 9.62 12.78 -19.15
C PHE A 260 8.32 13.61 -19.17
N ARG A 261 7.82 13.95 -20.36
CA ARG A 261 6.56 14.70 -20.51
C ARG A 261 5.37 13.88 -20.03
N ILE A 262 5.35 12.57 -20.28
CA ILE A 262 4.29 11.68 -19.77
C ILE A 262 4.28 11.64 -18.24
N MET A 263 5.44 11.46 -17.62
CA MET A 263 5.59 11.48 -16.16
C MET A 263 5.11 12.82 -15.59
N LEU A 264 5.53 13.93 -16.18
CA LEU A 264 5.16 15.26 -15.73
C LEU A 264 3.65 15.54 -15.89
N ARG A 265 3.03 15.17 -17.03
CA ARG A 265 1.56 15.27 -17.21
C ARG A 265 0.82 14.49 -16.13
N SER A 266 1.32 13.32 -15.76
CA SER A 266 0.71 12.47 -14.73
C SER A 266 0.76 13.15 -13.35
N VAL A 267 1.85 13.85 -13.02
CA VAL A 267 1.95 14.65 -11.79
C VAL A 267 1.03 15.87 -11.84
N LEU A 268 0.90 16.53 -12.99
CA LEU A 268 -0.01 17.68 -13.16
C LEU A 268 -1.48 17.28 -12.93
N THR A 269 -1.88 16.09 -13.37
CA THR A 269 -3.22 15.57 -13.08
C THR A 269 -3.44 15.42 -11.57
N LEU A 270 -2.45 14.92 -10.83
CA LEU A 270 -2.52 14.77 -9.37
C LEU A 270 -2.48 16.10 -8.63
N LEU A 271 -1.74 17.07 -9.16
CA LEU A 271 -1.79 18.42 -8.60
C LEU A 271 -3.23 18.91 -8.69
N ALA A 272 -3.94 18.72 -9.80
CA ALA A 272 -5.32 19.18 -9.98
C ALA A 272 -6.38 18.31 -9.26
N ASP A 273 -5.97 17.44 -8.34
CA ASP A 273 -6.88 16.56 -7.63
C ASP A 273 -7.75 17.33 -6.62
N GLU A 274 -8.97 16.83 -6.37
CA GLU A 274 -9.88 17.44 -5.40
C GLU A 274 -9.40 17.27 -3.95
N ASP A 275 -8.60 16.24 -3.67
CA ASP A 275 -8.07 15.94 -2.35
C ASP A 275 -6.78 16.73 -2.03
N ASP A 276 -6.86 17.56 -0.99
CA ASP A 276 -5.76 18.43 -0.55
C ASP A 276 -4.48 17.66 -0.19
N GLU A 277 -4.58 16.45 0.36
CA GLU A 277 -3.42 15.64 0.74
C GLU A 277 -2.68 15.14 -0.51
N ILE A 278 -3.43 14.69 -1.52
CA ILE A 278 -2.86 14.29 -2.82
C ILE A 278 -2.17 15.48 -3.48
N ARG A 279 -2.84 16.65 -3.51
CA ARG A 279 -2.25 17.87 -4.09
C ARG A 279 -0.95 18.26 -3.40
N ASN A 280 -0.96 18.32 -2.08
CA ASN A 280 0.21 18.69 -1.28
C ASN A 280 1.38 17.73 -1.50
N GLU A 281 1.12 16.43 -1.51
CA GLU A 281 2.16 15.43 -1.77
C GLU A 281 2.69 15.53 -3.21
N ALA A 282 1.82 15.87 -4.19
CA ALA A 282 2.21 15.99 -5.60
C ALA A 282 3.11 17.20 -5.88
N CYS A 283 3.15 18.18 -4.98
CA CYS A 283 4.01 19.36 -5.08
C CYS A 283 5.50 19.03 -4.84
N VAL A 284 5.82 17.93 -4.17
CA VAL A 284 7.19 17.59 -3.74
C VAL A 284 8.10 17.32 -4.94
N PHE A 285 7.67 16.53 -5.91
CA PHE A 285 8.49 16.20 -7.08
C PHE A 285 8.81 17.45 -7.94
N PRO A 286 7.84 18.27 -8.38
CA PRO A 286 8.12 19.53 -9.08
C PRO A 286 9.02 20.47 -8.28
N SER A 287 8.82 20.58 -6.96
CA SER A 287 9.69 21.38 -6.08
C SER A 287 11.14 20.88 -6.11
N THR A 288 11.33 19.56 -6.19
CA THR A 288 12.65 18.94 -6.32
C THR A 288 13.31 19.25 -7.66
N LEU A 289 12.55 19.32 -8.76
CA LEU A 289 13.06 19.77 -10.06
C LEU A 289 13.60 21.20 -9.98
N SER A 290 12.85 22.10 -9.35
CA SER A 290 13.25 23.50 -9.14
C SER A 290 14.52 23.64 -8.30
N ASN A 291 14.71 22.78 -7.29
CA ASN A 291 15.91 22.81 -6.46
C ASN A 291 17.15 22.26 -7.17
N LYS A 292 16.97 21.21 -7.98
CA LYS A 292 18.08 20.44 -8.58
C LYS A 292 18.58 21.04 -9.89
N TYR A 293 17.71 21.66 -10.67
CA TYR A 293 18.02 22.19 -11.98
C TYR A 293 17.91 23.71 -12.00
N GLY A 294 18.98 24.38 -12.42
CA GLY A 294 18.95 25.83 -12.64
C GLY A 294 17.99 26.20 -13.78
N ILE A 295 17.59 27.47 -13.81
CA ILE A 295 16.70 28.06 -14.82
C ILE A 295 17.11 27.78 -16.29
N PRO A 296 18.40 27.67 -16.67
CA PRO A 296 18.79 27.32 -18.04
C PRO A 296 18.49 25.87 -18.44
N CYS A 297 18.10 24.99 -17.50
CA CYS A 297 17.91 23.57 -17.76
C CYS A 297 16.60 23.31 -18.52
N VAL A 298 16.68 22.58 -19.63
CA VAL A 298 15.52 22.21 -20.47
C VAL A 298 14.43 21.51 -19.66
N GLN A 299 14.79 20.62 -18.73
CA GLN A 299 13.83 19.93 -17.86
C GLN A 299 13.07 20.89 -16.95
N PHE A 300 13.76 21.90 -16.41
CA PHE A 300 13.14 22.92 -15.58
C PHE A 300 12.17 23.76 -16.42
N ASN A 301 12.59 24.18 -17.62
CA ASN A 301 11.75 25.02 -18.48
C ASN A 301 10.51 24.28 -19.01
N ILE A 302 10.64 23.02 -19.42
CA ILE A 302 9.49 22.18 -19.80
C ILE A 302 8.56 21.97 -18.60
N ALA A 303 9.12 21.69 -17.41
CA ALA A 303 8.33 21.53 -16.20
C ALA A 303 7.57 22.80 -15.84
N ALA A 304 8.26 23.94 -15.79
CA ALA A 304 7.68 25.23 -15.50
C ALA A 304 6.59 25.59 -16.53
N GLN A 305 6.86 25.45 -17.83
CA GLN A 305 5.89 25.74 -18.88
C GLN A 305 4.62 24.90 -18.75
N MET A 306 4.76 23.58 -18.61
CA MET A 306 3.59 22.70 -18.49
C MET A 306 2.82 22.90 -17.19
N ILE A 307 3.50 23.21 -16.09
CA ILE A 307 2.84 23.63 -14.85
C ILE A 307 2.05 24.90 -15.13
N TYR A 308 2.67 25.93 -15.71
CA TYR A 308 1.99 27.19 -16.03
C TYR A 308 0.77 26.99 -16.92
N ASP A 309 0.90 26.26 -18.03
CA ASP A 309 -0.19 26.04 -18.99
C ASP A 309 -1.38 25.29 -18.36
N CYS A 310 -1.13 24.34 -17.46
CA CYS A 310 -2.18 23.56 -16.80
C CYS A 310 -2.76 24.27 -15.57
N TYR A 311 -1.97 25.06 -14.84
CA TYR A 311 -2.36 25.65 -13.56
C TYR A 311 -2.88 27.07 -13.64
N PHE A 312 -2.62 27.81 -14.73
CA PHE A 312 -3.05 29.21 -14.82
C PHE A 312 -4.56 29.39 -14.60
N GLN A 313 -5.35 28.39 -14.97
CA GLN A 313 -6.81 28.38 -14.83
C GLN A 313 -7.30 28.08 -13.40
N TYR A 314 -6.45 27.53 -12.53
CA TYR A 314 -6.76 27.16 -11.15
C TYR A 314 -6.19 28.13 -10.11
N LEU A 315 -5.44 29.16 -10.55
CA LEU A 315 -4.75 30.16 -9.71
C LEU A 315 -5.66 31.02 -8.81
N GLU A 316 -6.99 30.97 -8.96
CA GLU A 316 -7.90 31.80 -8.14
C GLU A 316 -8.02 31.33 -6.67
N LYS A 317 -7.50 30.14 -6.31
CA LYS A 317 -7.57 29.62 -4.93
C LYS A 317 -6.18 29.35 -4.37
N ASN A 318 -5.76 30.19 -3.42
CA ASN A 318 -4.65 30.10 -2.48
C ASN A 318 -3.93 28.73 -2.31
N ASP A 319 -3.16 28.29 -3.30
CA ASP A 319 -2.28 27.13 -3.15
C ASP A 319 -0.83 27.57 -2.90
N PHE A 320 -0.28 27.10 -1.78
CA PHE A 320 1.07 27.38 -1.29
C PHE A 320 2.17 27.12 -2.35
N PHE A 321 1.97 26.11 -3.21
CA PHE A 321 2.87 25.75 -4.30
C PHE A 321 2.96 26.82 -5.39
N VAL A 322 1.83 27.45 -5.75
CA VAL A 322 1.81 28.58 -6.71
C VAL A 322 2.61 29.74 -6.15
N MET A 323 2.42 30.08 -4.88
CA MET A 323 3.17 31.14 -4.21
C MET A 323 4.66 30.82 -4.13
N GLU A 324 5.06 29.57 -3.87
CA GLU A 324 6.46 29.17 -3.83
C GLU A 324 7.12 29.15 -5.22
N CYS A 325 6.45 28.62 -6.25
CA CYS A 325 6.90 28.70 -7.64
C CYS A 325 7.00 30.17 -8.11
N TRP A 326 6.00 30.98 -7.79
CA TRP A 326 5.95 32.42 -8.10
C TRP A 326 7.06 33.19 -7.39
N HIS A 327 7.27 33.00 -6.09
CA HIS A 327 8.33 33.65 -5.33
C HIS A 327 9.74 33.29 -5.81
N ARG A 328 9.94 32.07 -6.34
CA ARG A 328 11.23 31.65 -6.90
C ARG A 328 11.47 32.22 -8.29
N LEU A 329 10.43 32.32 -9.12
CA LEU A 329 10.52 32.95 -10.44
C LEU A 329 10.68 34.47 -10.35
N GLN A 330 10.21 35.08 -9.27
CA GLN A 330 10.48 36.48 -8.91
C GLN A 330 11.92 36.75 -8.42
N LYS A 331 12.79 35.75 -8.22
CA LYS A 331 14.21 36.00 -7.95
C LYS A 331 14.90 36.44 -9.26
N PRO A 332 15.20 37.74 -9.46
CA PRO A 332 15.30 38.32 -10.81
C PRO A 332 16.59 38.01 -11.58
N ARG A 333 17.59 37.38 -10.97
CA ARG A 333 18.93 37.35 -11.58
C ARG A 333 19.08 36.37 -12.74
N ASP A 334 18.22 35.36 -12.84
CA ASP A 334 18.36 34.31 -13.86
C ASP A 334 17.10 34.10 -14.74
N THR A 335 15.93 34.65 -14.38
CA THR A 335 14.64 34.38 -15.04
C THR A 335 14.33 35.31 -16.23
N ILE A 336 14.90 36.51 -16.26
CA ILE A 336 14.49 37.57 -17.22
C ILE A 336 14.91 37.27 -18.67
N SER A 337 15.89 36.39 -18.91
CA SER A 337 16.31 36.08 -20.29
C SER A 337 15.43 35.05 -20.99
N ILE A 338 14.67 34.21 -20.29
CA ILE A 338 13.98 33.07 -20.91
C ILE A 338 12.54 33.40 -21.35
N ILE A 339 11.86 34.32 -20.64
CA ILE A 339 10.52 34.77 -21.06
C ILE A 339 10.60 35.74 -22.25
N LEU A 340 11.75 36.40 -22.46
CA LEU A 340 11.96 37.37 -23.54
C LEU A 340 12.62 36.79 -24.81
N ASP A 341 13.16 35.56 -24.76
CA ASP A 341 13.60 34.83 -25.96
C ASP A 341 12.45 34.02 -26.60
N SER A 342 11.23 34.52 -26.45
CA SER A 342 10.01 34.12 -27.16
C SER A 342 10.06 34.51 -28.65
N SER A 343 11.13 34.13 -29.34
CA SER A 343 11.16 34.05 -30.80
C SER A 343 10.38 32.83 -31.34
N PHE A 344 9.69 32.07 -30.46
CA PHE A 344 8.70 31.05 -30.81
C PHE A 344 7.26 31.57 -30.93
N PHE A 345 7.01 32.87 -30.69
CA PHE A 345 5.76 33.52 -31.09
C PHE A 345 6.00 34.37 -32.34
N VAL A 346 6.07 33.72 -33.50
CA VAL A 346 5.74 34.39 -34.76
C VAL A 346 4.31 34.00 -35.10
N PRO A 347 3.34 34.92 -35.01
CA PRO A 347 2.05 34.72 -35.63
C PRO A 347 2.16 35.04 -37.13
N GLU A 348 1.97 34.03 -37.98
CA GLU A 348 1.32 34.20 -39.29
C GLU A 348 0.22 33.15 -39.45
#